data_AF-A0A7W9L7P8-F1
#
_entry.id   AF-A0A7W9L7P8-F1
#
_cell.length_a   1.000
_cell.length_b   1.000
_cell.length_c   1.000
_cell.angle_alpha   90.00
_cell.angle_beta   90.00
_cell.angle_gamma   90.00
#
_symmetry.space_group_name_H-M   'P 1'
#
loop_
_entity.id
_entity.type
_entity.pdbx_description
1 polymer ?
#
loop_
_entity_poly.entity_id
_entity_poly.type
_entity_poly.pdbx_seq_one_letter_code
_entity_poly.pdbx_strand_id
1 'polypeptide(L)' 'MPVRLVTGEFDPLIDATLDARVTVIPGTGHHPQLTHPAHVAAVAKANVPIC' A
#
# COMPACT_ATOMS: atom_id res chain seq x y z
N MET A 1 12.46 7.06 10.83
CA MET A 1 12.42 5.94 9.87
C MET A 1 11.47 6.30 8.75
N PRO A 2 11.84 6.19 7.47
CA PRO A 2 10.90 6.41 6.37
C PRO A 2 9.84 5.31 6.36
N VAL A 3 8.58 5.70 6.12
CA VAL A 3 7.44 4.76 6.01
C VAL A 3 6.74 4.92 4.67
N ARG A 4 6.24 3.80 4.14
CA ARG A 4 5.40 3.78 2.95
C ARG A 4 4.04 3.22 3.33
N LEU A 5 3.00 3.96 3.00
CA LEU A 5 1.62 3.55 3.23
C LEU A 5 1.08 2.86 1.97
N VAL A 6 0.53 1.66 2.16
CA VAL A 6 -0.09 0.85 1.11
C VAL A 6 -1.45 0.40 1.61
N THR A 7 -2.48 0.55 0.78
CA THR A 7 -3.87 0.23 1.12
C THR A 7 -4.53 -0.55 -0.02
N GLY A 8 -5.62 -1.24 0.29
CA GLY A 8 -6.56 -1.66 -0.74
C GLY A 8 -7.53 -0.53 -1.14
N GLU A 9 -8.02 -0.59 -2.37
CA GLU A 9 -9.00 0.34 -2.93
C GLU A 9 -10.30 0.40 -2.12
N PHE A 10 -10.74 -0.73 -1.56
CA PHE A 10 -11.98 -0.88 -0.81
C PHE A 10 -11.73 -1.12 0.69
N ASP A 11 -10.57 -0.69 1.22
CA ASP A 11 -10.26 -0.82 2.64
C ASP A 11 -11.19 0.09 3.48
N PRO A 12 -12.02 -0.44 4.39
CA PRO A 12 -12.92 0.38 5.21
C PRO A 12 -12.18 1.24 6.25
N LEU A 13 -10.88 1.02 6.46
CA LEU A 13 -10.08 1.79 7.42
C LEU A 13 -9.37 2.98 6.79
N ILE A 14 -9.46 3.18 5.46
CA ILE A 14 -8.85 4.34 4.85
C ILE A 14 -9.73 5.58 5.03
N ASP A 15 -9.12 6.62 5.61
CA ASP A 15 -9.72 7.93 5.75
C ASP A 15 -9.32 8.80 4.55
N ALA A 16 -10.30 9.40 3.87
CA ALA A 16 -10.09 10.34 2.78
C ALA A 16 -9.41 11.65 3.24
N THR A 17 -9.39 11.93 4.55
CA THR A 17 -8.73 13.09 5.15
C THR A 17 -7.26 12.86 5.51
N LEU A 18 -6.73 11.67 5.22
CA LEU A 18 -5.34 11.34 5.50
C LEU A 18 -4.39 12.19 4.65
N ASP A 19 -3.69 13.14 5.30
CA ASP A 19 -2.64 13.96 4.68
C ASP A 19 -1.32 13.18 4.55
N ALA A 20 -1.37 12.05 3.84
CA ALA A 20 -0.20 11.21 3.57
C ALA A 20 -0.25 10.62 2.17
N ARG A 21 0.93 10.40 1.59
CA ARG A 21 1.04 9.76 0.27
C ARG A 21 0.81 8.25 0.41
N VAL A 22 -0.36 7.78 0.01
CA VAL A 22 -0.75 6.37 0.02
C VAL A 22 -0.65 5.77 -1.38
N THR A 23 -0.11 4.56 -1.49
CA THR A 23 -0.22 3.74 -2.70
C THR A 23 -1.43 2.81 -2.58
N VAL A 24 -2.39 2.97 -3.48
CA VAL A 24 -3.60 2.13 -3.53
C VAL A 24 -3.35 0.92 -4.43
N ILE A 25 -3.76 -0.27 -3.97
CA ILE A 25 -3.76 -1.50 -4.77
C ILE A 25 -5.19 -1.73 -5.30
N PRO A 26 -5.42 -1.56 -6.61
CA PRO A 26 -6.75 -1.71 -7.21
C PRO A 26 -7.34 -3.10 -6.98
N GLY A 27 -8.66 -3.17 -6.84
CA GLY A 27 -9.38 -4.44 -6.71
C GLY A 27 -9.23 -5.15 -5.37
N THR A 28 -8.68 -4.49 -4.35
CA THR A 28 -8.43 -5.10 -3.02
C THR A 28 -9.17 -4.41 -1.89
N GLY A 29 -9.54 -5.20 -0.87
CA GLY A 29 -10.05 -4.70 0.40
C GLY A 29 -8.96 -4.62 1.46
N HIS A 30 -9.34 -4.82 2.72
CA HIS A 30 -8.49 -4.62 3.90
C HIS A 30 -7.20 -5.45 3.98
N HIS A 31 -7.08 -6.53 3.19
CA HIS A 31 -5.93 -7.43 3.22
C HIS A 31 -5.29 -7.61 1.84
N PRO A 32 -4.69 -6.55 1.26
CA PRO A 32 -4.07 -6.62 -0.05
C PRO A 32 -2.88 -7.59 -0.09
N GLN A 33 -2.19 -7.83 1.02
CA GLN A 33 -1.10 -8.80 1.11
C GLN A 33 -1.55 -10.25 0.95
N LEU A 34 -2.82 -10.55 1.22
CA LEU A 34 -3.37 -11.91 1.06
C LEU A 34 -3.93 -12.15 -0.34
N THR A 35 -4.40 -11.09 -1.01
CA THR A 35 -5.05 -11.20 -2.34
C THR A 35 -4.12 -10.84 -3.50
N HIS A 36 -3.24 -9.85 -3.31
CA HIS A 36 -2.30 -9.34 -4.32
C HIS A 36 -0.87 -9.22 -3.77
N PRO A 37 -0.29 -10.30 -3.21
CA PRO A 37 1.02 -10.28 -2.55
C PRO A 37 2.14 -9.78 -3.48
N ALA A 38 2.10 -10.14 -4.76
CA ALA A 38 3.09 -9.70 -5.74
C ALA A 38 3.04 -8.17 -5.96
N HIS A 39 1.85 -7.58 -5.94
CA HIS A 39 1.66 -6.14 -6.12
C HIS A 39 2.15 -5.38 -4.89
N VAL A 40 1.82 -5.87 -3.68
CA VAL A 40 2.37 -5.35 -2.41
C VAL A 40 3.90 -5.41 -2.42
N ALA A 41 4.48 -6.54 -2.82
CA ALA A 41 5.93 -6.71 -2.87
C ALA A 41 6.59 -5.77 -3.88
N ALA A 42 5.96 -5.50 -5.03
CA ALA A 42 6.47 -4.53 -6.00
C ALA A 42 6.50 -3.12 -5.42
N VAL A 43 5.43 -2.71 -4.72
CA VAL A 43 5.34 -1.41 -4.04
C VAL A 43 6.38 -1.29 -2.92
N ALA A 44 6.61 -2.36 -2.15
CA ALA A 44 7.61 -2.38 -1.09
C ALA A 44 9.05 -2.25 -1.64
N LYS A 45 9.31 -2.81 -2.82
CA LYS A 45 10.62 -2.75 -3.50
C LYS A 45 10.87 -1.43 -4.23
N ALA A 46 9.82 -0.68 -4.59
CA ALA A 46 9.96 0.62 -5.21
C ALA A 46 10.62 1.61 -4.23
N ASN A 47 11.88 1.98 -4.49
CA ASN A 47 12.75 2.86 -3.71
C ASN A 47 13.43 2.27 -2.47
N VAL A 48 13.95 1.04 -2.52
CA VAL A 48 15.07 0.67 -1.63
C VAL A 48 16.35 1.25 -2.27
N PRO A 49 16.99 2.29 -1.71
CA PRO A 49 18.37 2.57 -2.08
C PRO A 49 19.19 1.40 -1.55
N ILE A 50 19.78 0.64 -2.46
CA ILE A 50 20.89 -0.26 -2.13
C ILE A 50 22.04 0.66 -1.74
N CYS A 51 22.35 0.72 -0.44
CA CYS A 51 23.62 1.25 0.03
C CYS A 51 24.77 0.38 -0.46
#